data_AF-A0A8T6EPJ8-F1
#
_entry.id   AF-A0A8T6EPJ8-F1
#
_cell.length_a   1.000
_cell.length_b   1.000
_cell.length_c   1.000
_cell.angle_alpha   90.00
_cell.angle_beta   90.00
_cell.angle_gamma   90.00
#
_symmetry.space_group_name_H-M   'P 1'
#
loop_
_entity.id
_entity.type
_entity.pdbx_description
1 polymer ?
#
loop_
_entity_poly.entity_id
_entity_poly.type
_entity_poly.pdbx_seq_one_letter_code
_entity_poly.pdbx_strand_id
1 'polypeptide(L)' 'MNFVVLDWTIRDDKDFARTLDLTYHPNYAAVAPNSNDVVRRLLLEARSGELREMIEELLAEHGS' A
#
# COMPACT_ATOMS: atom_id res chain seq x y z
N MET A 1 2.53 4.00 -12.65
CA MET A 1 2.07 3.59 -11.30
C MET A 1 0.85 2.71 -11.47
N ASN A 2 0.79 1.56 -10.78
CA ASN A 2 -0.35 0.65 -10.81
C ASN A 2 -1.09 0.70 -9.46
N PHE A 3 -2.41 0.61 -9.48
CA PHE A 3 -3.24 0.53 -8.27
C PHE A 3 -3.80 -0.87 -8.14
N VAL A 4 -3.58 -1.51 -6.99
CA VAL A 4 -4.05 -2.86 -6.68
C VAL A 4 -4.90 -2.79 -5.41
N VAL A 5 -6.09 -3.38 -5.46
CA VAL A 5 -6.97 -3.53 -4.30
C VAL A 5 -7.00 -5.01 -3.94
N LEU A 6 -6.71 -5.30 -2.67
CA LEU A 6 -6.82 -6.63 -2.09
C LEU A 6 -8.07 -6.68 -1.23
N ASP A 7 -8.92 -7.68 -1.44
CA ASP A 7 -10.13 -7.87 -0.65
C ASP A 7 -9.81 -8.67 0.62
N TRP A 8 -9.97 -8.04 1.79
CA TRP A 8 -9.67 -8.67 3.08
C TRP A 8 -10.56 -9.87 3.42
N THR A 9 -11.69 -10.02 2.72
CA THR A 9 -12.60 -11.16 2.87
C THR A 9 -12.15 -12.37 2.04
N ILE A 10 -11.33 -12.17 1.01
CA ILE A 10 -10.76 -13.23 0.19
C ILE A 10 -9.49 -13.76 0.88
N ARG A 11 -9.44 -15.08 1.11
CA ARG A 11 -8.33 -15.71 1.85
C ARG A 11 -6.97 -15.47 1.19
N ASP A 12 -6.88 -15.65 -0.12
CA ASP A 12 -5.61 -15.58 -0.84
C ASP A 12 -5.07 -14.14 -0.85
N ASP A 13 -5.94 -13.13 -1.01
CA ASP A 13 -5.59 -11.71 -0.91
C ASP A 13 -5.10 -11.34 0.49
N LYS A 14 -5.76 -11.86 1.53
CA LYS A 14 -5.36 -11.67 2.92
C LYS A 14 -4.03 -12.34 3.24
N ASP A 15 -3.80 -13.55 2.74
CA ASP A 15 -2.54 -14.25 2.93
C ASP A 15 -1.40 -13.55 2.19
N PHE A 16 -1.66 -13.06 0.97
CA PHE A 16 -0.72 -12.20 0.26
C PHE A 16 -0.40 -10.90 1.03
N ALA A 17 -1.41 -10.19 1.53
CA ALA A 17 -1.19 -8.97 2.34
C ALA A 17 -0.33 -9.23 3.58
N ARG A 18 -0.50 -10.39 4.25
CA ARG A 18 0.34 -10.81 5.38
C ARG A 18 1.79 -11.07 5.00
N THR A 19 2.07 -11.54 3.78
CA THR A 19 3.47 -11.69 3.31
C THR A 19 4.19 -10.34 3.18
N LEU A 20 3.44 -9.25 3.08
CA LEU A 20 3.93 -7.87 3.05
C LEU A 20 3.86 -7.18 4.43
N ASP A 21 3.66 -7.94 5.52
CA ASP A 21 3.47 -7.43 6.89
C ASP A 21 2.27 -6.46 7.04
N LEU A 22 1.26 -6.58 6.16
CA LEU A 22 0.02 -5.80 6.24
C LEU A 22 -1.03 -6.58 7.03
N THR A 23 -1.03 -6.40 8.36
CA THR A 23 -1.77 -7.27 9.30
C THR A 23 -3.12 -6.73 9.78
N TYR A 24 -3.43 -5.45 9.51
CA TYR A 24 -4.71 -4.79 9.86
C TYR A 24 -5.44 -4.29 8.61
N HIS A 25 -6.74 -4.01 8.75
CA HIS A 25 -7.60 -3.49 7.68
C HIS A 25 -8.43 -2.28 8.17
N PRO A 26 -8.56 -1.19 7.38
CA PRO A 26 -7.96 -0.98 6.05
C PRO A 26 -6.45 -0.72 6.14
N ASN A 27 -5.71 -1.06 5.07
CA ASN A 27 -4.27 -0.85 4.95
C ASN A 27 -3.94 -0.19 3.61
N TYR A 28 -2.99 0.75 3.62
CA TYR A 28 -2.51 1.41 2.41
C TYR A 28 -1.00 1.34 2.37
N ALA A 29 -0.45 0.77 1.29
CA ALA A 29 0.98 0.61 1.13
C ALA A 29 1.40 0.82 -0.32
N ALA A 30 2.62 1.30 -0.49
CA ALA A 30 3.32 1.33 -1.76
C ALA A 30 4.40 0.25 -1.76
N VAL A 31 4.43 -0.56 -2.81
CA VAL A 31 5.39 -1.66 -2.98
C VAL A 31 6.29 -1.33 -4.17
N ALA A 32 7.59 -1.53 -4.01
CA ALA A 32 8.56 -1.30 -5.08
C ALA A 32 8.28 -2.20 -6.30
N PRO A 33 8.51 -1.72 -7.54
CA PRO A 33 8.32 -2.55 -8.73
C PRO A 33 9.30 -3.73 -8.71
N ASN A 34 8.80 -4.92 -9.05
CA ASN A 34 9.57 -6.17 -9.12
C ASN A 34 10.23 -6.61 -7.79
N SER A 35 9.76 -6.09 -6.65
CA SER A 35 10.17 -6.50 -5.31
C SER A 35 8.94 -6.64 -4.40
N ASN A 36 9.12 -7.31 -3.26
CA ASN A 36 8.13 -7.32 -2.17
C ASN A 36 8.42 -6.23 -1.12
N ASP A 37 9.34 -5.30 -1.42
CA ASP A 37 9.72 -4.24 -0.51
C ASP A 37 8.60 -3.20 -0.40
N VAL A 38 8.01 -3.10 0.78
CA VAL A 38 7.09 -2.01 1.14
C VAL A 38 7.92 -0.75 1.35
N VAL A 39 7.81 0.20 0.43
CA VAL A 39 8.55 1.47 0.49
C VAL A 39 7.85 2.51 1.35
N ARG A 40 6.52 2.41 1.48
CA ARG A 40 5.71 3.33 2.27
C ARG A 40 4.41 2.68 2.74
N ARG A 41 3.91 3.04 3.92
CA ARG A 41 2.62 2.57 4.46
C ARG A 41 1.95 3.59 5.36
N LEU A 42 0.61 3.59 5.37
CA LEU A 42 -0.20 4.35 6.33
C LEU A 42 -0.58 3.44 7.49
N LEU A 43 0.00 3.70 8.67
CA LEU A 43 -0.06 2.83 9.86
C LEU A 43 -1.42 2.79 10.58
N LEU A 44 -2.32 3.72 10.25
CA LEU A 44 -3.64 3.88 10.86
C LEU A 44 -4.68 4.10 9.77
N GLU A 45 -5.96 4.14 10.16
CA GLU A 45 -7.02 4.62 9.28
C GLU A 45 -6.62 6.01 8.75
N ALA A 46 -6.40 6.08 7.43
CA ALA A 46 -5.87 7.26 6.78
C ALA A 46 -6.81 8.45 7.03
N ARG A 47 -6.25 9.55 7.53
CA ARG A 47 -6.98 10.81 7.60
C ARG A 47 -7.24 11.30 6.18
N SER A 48 -8.29 12.11 6.04
CA SER A 48 -8.59 12.76 4.75
C SER A 48 -7.36 13.51 4.24
N GLY A 49 -6.84 13.08 3.08
CA GLY A 49 -5.68 13.69 2.42
C GLY A 49 -4.38 12.87 2.50
N GLU A 50 -4.17 12.04 3.52
CA GLU A 50 -2.89 11.34 3.73
C GLU A 50 -2.55 10.37 2.59
N LEU A 51 -3.57 9.69 2.04
CA LEU A 51 -3.38 8.83 0.86
C LEU A 51 -2.94 9.64 -0.37
N ARG A 52 -3.48 10.85 -0.54
CA ARG A 52 -3.12 11.72 -1.65
C ARG A 52 -1.69 12.22 -1.49
N GLU A 53 -1.33 12.70 -0.30
CA GLU A 53 0.02 13.16 0.03
C GLU A 53 1.05 12.05 -0.21
N MET A 54 0.77 10.83 0.26
CA MET A 54 1.62 9.66 0.02
C MET A 54 1.85 9.41 -1.48
N ILE A 55 0.80 9.52 -2.31
CA ILE A 55 0.90 9.33 -3.76
C ILE A 55 1.71 10.46 -4.40
N GLU A 56 1.45 11.72 -4.03
CA GLU A 56 2.15 12.89 -4.57
C GLU A 56 3.66 12.83 -4.27
N GLU A 57 4.03 12.41 -3.05
CA GLU A 57 5.42 12.23 -2.66
C GLU A 57 6.11 11.10 -3.45
N LEU A 58 5.45 9.95 -3.63
CA LEU A 58 5.99 8.84 -4.43
C LEU A 58 6.19 9.23 -5.90
N LEU A 59 5.28 10.03 -6.47
CA LEU A 59 5.41 10.54 -7.83
C LEU A 59 6.56 11.54 -7.94
N ALA A 60 6.76 12.40 -6.94
CA ALA A 60 7.90 13.32 -6.91
C ALA A 60 9.25 12.60 -6.78
N GLU A 61 9.30 11.50 -6.02
CA GLU A 61 10.51 10.69 -5.80
C GLU A 61 10.88 9.82 -7.02
N HIS A 62 9.89 9.31 -7.77
CA HIS A 62 10.12 8.24 -8.76
C HIS A 62 9.51 8.47 -10.15
N GLY A 63 8.71 9.52 -10.36
CA GLY A 63 7.93 9.77 -11.59
C GLY A 63 8.71 10.43 -12.74
N SER A 64 9.96 10.03 -12.98
CA SER A 64 10.79 10.53 -14.10
C SER A 64 10.46 9.88 -15.43
#